data_AF-A0A7Y5BSX9-F1
#
_entry.id   AF-A0A7Y5BSX9-F1
#
_cell.length_a   1.000
_cell.length_b   1.000
_cell.length_c   1.000
_cell.angle_alpha   90.00
_cell.angle_beta   90.00
_cell.angle_gamma   90.00
#
_symmetry.space_group_name_H-M   'P 1'
#
loop_
_entity.id
_entity.type
_entity.pdbx_description
1 polymer ?
#
loop_
_entity_poly.entity_id
_entity_poly.type
_entity_poly.pdbx_seq_one_letter_code
_entity_poly.pdbx_strand_id
1 'polypeptide(L)' 'MIVKLRIVLSEDEVHVIQELAEKELRPMKEQIRYLLRQELQRRQLIPDVELPLNPVPPTRESIGGPR' A
#
# COMPACT_ATOMS: atom_id res chain seq x y z
N MET A 1 -15.00 6.85 -3.41
CA MET A 1 -14.38 8.11 -2.96
C MET A 1 -12.87 7.96 -3.09
N ILE A 2 -12.19 8.77 -3.92
CA ILE A 2 -10.72 8.74 -4.05
C ILE A 2 -10.17 9.89 -3.21
N VAL A 3 -9.37 9.59 -2.18
CA VAL A 3 -8.70 10.60 -1.36
C VAL A 3 -7.35 10.94 -2.02
N LYS A 4 -7.12 12.22 -2.31
CA LYS A 4 -5.82 12.73 -2.79
C LYS A 4 -5.07 13.36 -1.62
N LEU A 5 -3.88 12.86 -1.33
CA LEU A 5 -2.99 13.39 -0.31
C LEU A 5 -1.84 14.16 -0.98
N ARG A 6 -1.50 15.33 -0.40
CA ARG A 6 -0.24 16.02 -0.66
C ARG A 6 0.64 15.82 0.56
N ILE A 7 1.87 15.38 0.33
CA ILE A 7 2.86 15.15 1.37
C ILE A 7 3.99 16.14 1.09
N VAL A 8 4.38 16.89 2.12
CA VAL A 8 5.54 17.78 2.06
C VAL A 8 6.69 17.02 2.70
N LEU A 9 7.80 16.91 1.98
CA LEU A 9 9.03 16.24 2.40
C LEU A 9 10.18 17.24 2.23
N SER A 10 11.19 17.13 3.08
CA SER A 10 12.45 17.85 2.88
C SER A 10 13.23 17.29 1.69
N GLU A 11 14.22 18.02 1.19
CA GLU A 11 15.10 17.55 0.12
C GLU A 11 15.88 16.29 0.54
N ASP A 12 16.36 16.23 1.79
CA ASP A 12 17.05 15.07 2.33
C ASP A 12 16.15 13.83 2.39
N GLU A 13 14.89 14.00 2.80
CA GLU A 13 13.90 12.90 2.84
C GLU A 13 13.59 12.37 1.44
N VAL A 14 13.45 13.27 0.47
CA VAL A 14 13.27 12.92 -0.95
C VAL A 14 14.45 12.09 -1.45
N HIS A 15 15.67 12.51 -1.13
CA HIS A 15 16.89 11.82 -1.55
C HIS A 15 16.98 10.40 -0.97
N VAL A 16 16.75 10.25 0.34
CA VAL A 16 16.75 8.95 1.01
C VAL A 16 15.69 8.01 0.42
N ILE A 17 14.47 8.51 0.19
CA ILE A 17 13.38 7.71 -0.39
C ILE A 17 13.74 7.29 -1.82
N GLN A 18 14.35 8.19 -2.60
CA GLN A 18 14.76 7.90 -3.96
C GLN A 18 15.86 6.82 -4.01
N GLU A 19 16.89 6.92 -3.16
CA GLU A 19 17.91 5.87 -3.08
C GLU A 19 17.32 4.51 -2.73
N LEU A 20 16.38 4.46 -1.77
CA LEU A 20 15.71 3.22 -1.40
C LEU A 20 14.88 2.66 -2.55
N ALA A 21 14.15 3.52 -3.25
CA ALA A 21 13.35 3.14 -4.41
C ALA A 21 14.22 2.54 -5.52
N GLU A 22 15.39 3.13 -5.79
CA GLU A 22 16.35 2.63 -6.77
C GLU A 22 16.97 1.29 -6.35
N LYS A 23 17.37 1.16 -5.08
CA LYS A 23 17.92 -0.09 -4.51
C LYS A 23 16.92 -1.25 -4.59
N GLU A 24 15.65 -0.98 -4.35
CA GLU A 24 14.56 -1.97 -4.40
C GLU A 24 13.94 -2.14 -5.79
N LEU A 25 14.45 -1.45 -6.82
CA LEU A 25 13.90 -1.43 -8.19
C LEU A 25 12.39 -1.13 -8.21
N ARG A 26 11.95 -0.23 -7.33
CA ARG A 26 10.54 0.12 -7.13
C ARG A 26 10.28 1.57 -7.54
N PRO A 27 9.11 1.88 -8.15
CA PRO A 27 8.73 3.28 -8.38
C PRO A 27 8.65 4.06 -7.06
N MET A 28 9.17 5.29 -7.05
CA MET A 28 9.22 6.14 -5.85
C MET A 28 7.85 6.30 -5.16
N LYS A 29 6.77 6.44 -5.93
CA LYS A 29 5.40 6.51 -5.40
C LYS A 29 5.00 5.25 -4.63
N GLU A 30 5.41 4.09 -5.11
CA GLU A 30 5.13 2.81 -4.45
C GLU A 30 6.01 2.64 -3.21
N GLN A 31 7.26 3.12 -3.25
CA GLN A 31 8.14 3.16 -2.07
C GLN A 31 7.55 4.04 -0.96
N ILE A 32 7.05 5.23 -1.29
CA ILE A 32 6.37 6.11 -0.31
C ILE A 32 5.15 5.40 0.28
N ARG A 33 4.34 4.72 -0.55
CA ARG A 33 3.17 3.97 -0.08
C ARG A 33 3.56 2.83 0.84
N TYR A 34 4.63 2.10 0.51
CA TYR A 34 5.16 1.01 1.32
C TYR A 34 5.62 1.51 2.69
N LEU A 35 6.44 2.56 2.73
CA LEU A 35 6.93 3.16 3.97
C LEU A 35 5.80 3.68 4.86
N LEU A 36 4.81 4.37 4.27
CA LEU A 36 3.61 4.82 4.99
C LEU A 36 2.84 3.66 5.60
N ARG A 37 2.65 2.57 4.83
CA ARG A 37 1.96 1.38 5.32
C ARG A 37 2.72 0.74 6.49
N GLN A 38 4.04 0.59 6.38
CA GLN A 38 4.88 0.04 7.44
C GLN A 38 4.75 0.86 8.73
N GLU A 39 4.81 2.20 8.64
CA GLU A 39 4.67 3.05 9.83
C GLU A 39 3.26 2.96 10.45
N LEU A 40 2.20 2.90 9.64
CA LEU A 40 0.84 2.72 10.13
C LEU A 40 0.63 1.36 10.80
N GLN A 41 1.23 0.29 10.27
CA GLN A 41 1.23 -1.04 10.87
C GLN A 41 2.00 -1.06 12.19
N ARG A 42 3.20 -0.43 12.23
CA ARG A 42 4.00 -0.30 13.46
C ARG A 42 3.25 0.42 14.57
N ARG A 43 2.42 1.41 14.21
CA ARG A 43 1.51 2.13 15.14
C ARG A 43 0.20 1.38 15.43
N GLN A 44 0.01 0.19 14.88
CA GLN A 44 -1.20 -0.63 15.01
C GLN A 44 -2.49 0.10 14.55
N LEU A 45 -2.34 1.07 13.65
CA LEU A 45 -3.47 1.83 13.08
C LEU A 45 -4.16 1.06 11.95
N ILE A 46 -3.42 0.18 11.29
CA ILE A 46 -3.93 -0.75 10.29
C ILE A 46 -3.38 -2.15 10.58
N PRO A 47 -4.15 -3.22 10.29
CA PRO A 47 -3.70 -4.58 10.50
C PRO A 47 -2.53 -4.92 9.59
N ASP A 48 -1.74 -5.92 10.00
CA ASP A 48 -0.62 -6.43 9.22
C ASP A 48 -1.13 -7.30 8.05
N VAL A 49 -1.70 -6.63 7.05
CA VAL A 49 -2.30 -7.28 5.88
C VAL A 49 -1.39 -7.01 4.69
N GLU A 50 -0.59 -8.00 4.31
CA GLU A 50 -0.06 -8.09 2.95
C GLU A 50 -1.24 -7.93 1.99
N LEU A 51 -1.24 -6.86 1.18
CA LEU A 51 -2.29 -6.72 0.17
C LEU A 51 -2.07 -7.87 -0.81
N PRO A 52 -3.06 -8.75 -1.02
CA PRO A 52 -2.92 -9.77 -2.05
C PRO A 52 -2.66 -9.06 -3.38
N LEU A 53 -1.59 -9.45 -4.08
CA LEU A 53 -1.18 -8.88 -5.37
C LEU A 53 -2.26 -9.04 -6.46
N ASN A 54 -3.25 -9.90 -6.22
CA ASN A 54 -4.40 -10.09 -7.08
C ASN A 54 -5.69 -9.79 -6.29
N PRO A 55 -6.57 -8.92 -6.79
CA PRO A 55 -7.94 -8.90 -6.30
C PRO A 55 -8.55 -10.26 -6.64
N VAL A 56 -8.81 -11.07 -5.62
CA VAL A 56 -9.67 -12.25 -5.78
C VAL A 56 -11.03 -11.68 -6.20
N PRO A 57 -11.52 -11.98 -7.42
CA PRO A 57 -12.85 -11.53 -7.81
C PRO A 57 -13.83 -12.08 -6.76
N PRO A 58 -14.82 -11.29 -6.33
CA PRO A 58 -15.78 -11.76 -5.33
C PRO A 58 -16.37 -13.07 -5.86
N THR A 59 -16.09 -14.17 -5.17
CA THR A 59 -16.78 -15.42 -5.43
C THR A 59 -18.25 -15.15 -5.19
N ARG A 60 -19.03 -15.12 -6.27
CA ARG A 60 -20.48 -15.22 -6.19
C ARG A 60 -20.75 -16.57 -5.52
N GLU A 61 -20.90 -16.56 -4.21
CA GLU A 61 -21.62 -17.61 -3.51
C GLU A 61 -23.04 -17.57 -4.10
N SER A 62 -23.25 -18.39 -5.13
CA SER A 62 -24.55 -18.65 -5.69
C SER A 62 -25.38 -19.23 -4.56
N ILE A 63 -26.25 -18.38 -4.04
CA ILE A 63 -27.46 -18.72 -3.30
C ILE A 63 -28.28 -19.62 -4.22
N GLY A 64 -27.94 -20.91 -4.23
CA GLY A 64 -28.61 -21.97 -4.96
C GLY A 64 -29.00 -23.04 -3.96
N GLY A 65 -29.98 -22.72 -3.12
CA GLY A 65 -30.61 -23.68 -2.24
C GLY A 65 -31.21 -24.84 -3.05
N PRO A 66 -31.27 -26.06 -2.47
CA PRO A 66 -31.82 -27.22 -3.15
C PRO A 66 -33.32 -27.00 -3.40
N ARG A 67 -33.73 -27.17 -4.66
CA ARG A 67 -35.10 -27.57 -5.01
C ARG A 67 -35.06 -29.01 -5.46
#